data_AF-A0A432I602-F1
#
_entry.id   AF-A0A432I602-F1
#
_cell.length_a   1.000
_cell.length_b   1.000
_cell.length_c   1.000
_cell.angle_alpha   90.00
_cell.angle_beta   90.00
_cell.angle_gamma   90.00
#
_symmetry.space_group_name_H-M   'P 1'
#
loop_
_entity.id
_entity.type
_entity.pdbx_description
1 polymer ?
#
loop_
_entity_poly.entity_id
_entity_poly.type
_entity_poly.pdbx_seq_one_letter_code
_entity_poly.pdbx_strand_id
1 'polypeptide(L)'
;MIFPDIQPIPLPQMFQRYRANISRSLRDSLSQQHSDVYDMLRYYMGWVDENGRPHEAMEGKALRPTLCLFACEAVGGALEMAMPSAVALEFIHNFSLIHDDIQDRDEIRHNRK
;
A
#
# COMPACT_ATOMS: atom_id res chain seq x y z
N MET A 1 -15.44 9.20 33.13
CA MET A 1 -14.04 8.72 32.98
C MET A 1 -13.54 9.22 31.63
N ILE A 2 -12.50 10.05 31.63
CA ILE A 2 -11.88 10.59 30.40
C ILE A 2 -10.77 9.62 30.04
N PHE A 3 -10.85 8.98 28.87
CA PHE A 3 -9.73 8.19 28.33
C PHE A 3 -8.59 9.18 27.99
N PRO A 4 -7.35 8.93 28.43
CA PRO A 4 -6.23 9.78 28.04
C PRO A 4 -6.03 9.72 26.53
N ASP A 5 -5.71 10.85 25.90
CA ASP A 5 -5.35 10.95 24.48
C ASP A 5 -4.19 9.99 24.19
N ILE A 6 -4.49 8.84 23.57
CA ILE A 6 -3.48 7.88 23.15
C ILE A 6 -2.79 8.48 21.93
N GLN A 7 -1.64 9.14 22.15
CA GLN A 7 -0.79 9.59 21.06
C GLN A 7 -0.44 8.39 20.17
N PRO A 8 -0.57 8.51 18.84
CA PRO A 8 -0.32 7.38 17.94
C PRO A 8 1.13 6.92 18.10
N ILE A 9 1.31 5.64 18.42
CA ILE A 9 2.65 5.03 18.54
C ILE A 9 3.30 5.15 17.16
N PRO A 10 4.44 5.86 17.03
CA PRO A 10 5.13 5.97 15.76
C PRO A 10 5.55 4.58 15.29
N LEU A 11 5.39 4.32 13.99
CA LEU A 11 5.85 3.04 13.43
C LEU A 11 7.35 2.90 13.71
N PRO A 12 7.81 1.70 14.13
CA PRO A 12 9.23 1.44 14.30
C PRO A 12 10.02 1.85 13.05
N GLN A 13 11.22 2.42 13.23
CA GLN A 13 12.04 2.93 12.11
C GLN A 13 12.29 1.90 11.00
N MET A 14 12.23 0.60 11.31
CA MET A 14 12.31 -0.48 10.33
C MET A 14 11.30 -0.33 9.17
N PHE A 15 10.12 0.27 9.42
CA PHE A 15 9.10 0.52 8.38
C PHE A 15 9.48 1.63 7.40
N GLN A 16 10.45 2.47 7.74
CA GLN A 16 10.97 3.49 6.83
C GLN A 16 12.05 2.92 5.91
N ARG A 17 12.77 1.88 6.35
CA ARG A 17 13.96 1.33 5.68
C ARG A 17 13.71 0.93 4.23
N TYR A 18 12.59 0.27 3.95
CA TYR A 18 12.27 -0.26 2.61
C TYR A 18 11.28 0.61 1.84
N ARG A 19 10.72 1.64 2.47
CA ARG A 19 9.56 2.37 1.96
C ARG A 19 9.82 2.96 0.57
N ALA A 20 10.96 3.64 0.39
CA ALA A 20 11.29 4.25 -0.89
C ALA A 20 11.41 3.22 -2.03
N ASN A 21 12.03 2.06 -1.76
CA ASN A 21 12.17 0.99 -2.75
C ASN A 21 10.84 0.32 -3.07
N ILE A 22 9.99 0.11 -2.06
CA ILE A 22 8.63 -0.44 -2.22
C ILE A 22 7.78 0.52 -3.06
N SER A 23 7.69 1.79 -2.67
CA SER A 23 6.87 2.80 -3.36
C SER A 23 7.31 2.98 -4.81
N ARG A 24 8.62 2.99 -5.08
CA ARG A 24 9.16 3.02 -6.45
C ARG A 24 8.73 1.78 -7.23
N SER A 25 8.97 0.59 -6.70
CA SER A 25 8.69 -0.68 -7.41
C SER A 25 7.19 -0.86 -7.69
N LEU A 26 6.32 -0.44 -6.78
CA LEU A 26 4.87 -0.43 -6.99
C LEU A 26 4.47 0.51 -8.13
N ARG A 27 4.99 1.74 -8.13
CA ARG A 27 4.69 2.74 -9.18
C ARG A 27 5.22 2.29 -10.54
N ASP A 28 6.44 1.78 -10.59
CA ASP A 28 7.06 1.28 -11.82
C ASP A 28 6.24 0.14 -12.42
N SER A 29 5.74 -0.78 -11.58
CA SER A 29 4.92 -1.93 -12.02
C SER A 29 3.61 -1.52 -12.69
N LEU A 30 3.06 -0.35 -12.35
CA LEU A 30 1.83 0.18 -12.94
C LEU A 30 2.08 1.28 -13.98
N SER A 31 3.32 1.68 -14.24
CA SER A 31 3.61 2.83 -15.12
C SER A 31 3.17 2.63 -16.58
N GLN A 32 3.24 1.40 -17.09
CA GLN A 32 2.92 1.03 -18.47
C GLN A 32 1.50 0.46 -18.65
N GLN A 33 0.70 0.46 -17.58
CA GLN A 33 -0.59 -0.23 -17.55
C GLN A 33 -1.73 0.79 -17.70
N HIS A 34 -2.48 0.72 -18.81
CA HIS A 34 -3.54 1.70 -19.10
C HIS A 34 -4.90 1.00 -19.26
N SER A 35 -5.64 0.88 -18.15
CA SER A 35 -7.02 0.39 -18.13
C SER A 35 -7.74 0.88 -16.87
N ASP A 36 -9.08 0.89 -16.91
CA ASP A 36 -9.95 1.28 -15.78
C ASP A 36 -9.67 0.46 -14.51
N VAL A 37 -9.29 -0.82 -14.67
CA VAL A 37 -8.92 -1.69 -13.54
C VAL A 37 -7.68 -1.17 -12.83
N TYR A 38 -6.68 -0.71 -13.60
CA TYR A 38 -5.47 -0.14 -13.00
C TYR A 38 -5.70 1.26 -12.44
N ASP A 39 -6.64 2.03 -12.98
CA ASP A 39 -7.03 3.33 -12.42
C ASP A 39 -7.74 3.17 -11.07
N MET A 40 -8.62 2.17 -10.96
CA MET A 40 -9.22 1.78 -9.68
C MET A 40 -8.15 1.37 -8.67
N LEU A 41 -7.17 0.55 -9.08
CA LEU A 41 -6.06 0.17 -8.19
C LEU A 41 -5.25 1.39 -7.75
N ARG A 42 -4.95 2.35 -8.64
CA ARG A 42 -4.24 3.60 -8.29
C ARG A 42 -5.03 4.45 -7.30
N TYR A 43 -6.36 4.49 -7.45
CA TYR A 43 -7.26 5.18 -6.53
C TYR A 43 -7.21 4.56 -5.12
N TYR A 44 -7.30 3.22 -5.02
CA TYR A 44 -7.21 2.50 -3.75
C TYR A 44 -5.82 2.59 -3.10
N MET A 45 -4.77 2.63 -3.92
CA MET A 45 -3.40 2.92 -3.48
C MET A 45 -3.23 4.39 -3.02
N GLY A 46 -4.24 5.22 -3.25
CA GLY A 46 -4.27 6.63 -2.89
C GLY A 46 -3.44 7.54 -3.78
N TRP A 47 -2.96 7.06 -4.92
CA TRP A 47 -2.09 7.82 -5.83
C TRP A 47 -2.85 8.81 -6.71
N VAL A 48 -4.15 8.58 -6.89
CA VAL A 48 -5.05 9.47 -7.61
C VAL A 48 -6.33 9.70 -6.83
N ASP A 49 -7.03 10.79 -7.12
CA ASP A 49 -8.38 11.08 -6.63
C ASP A 49 -9.48 10.45 -7.52
N GLU A 50 -10.74 10.68 -7.17
CA GLU A 50 -11.93 10.24 -7.92
C GLU A 50 -11.99 10.74 -9.38
N ASN A 51 -11.23 11.80 -9.70
CA ASN A 51 -11.13 12.38 -11.04
C ASN A 51 -9.86 11.91 -11.78
N GLY A 52 -9.11 10.96 -11.22
CA GLY A 52 -7.86 10.46 -11.77
C GLY A 52 -6.68 11.44 -11.64
N ARG A 53 -6.80 12.52 -10.87
CA ARG A 53 -5.72 13.49 -10.68
C ARG A 53 -4.74 12.97 -9.64
N PRO A 54 -3.41 13.17 -9.82
CA PRO A 54 -2.43 12.78 -8.82
C PRO A 54 -2.76 13.36 -7.46
N HIS A 55 -2.79 12.50 -6.45
CA HIS A 55 -3.09 12.87 -5.09
C HIS A 55 -2.04 12.23 -4.18
N GLU A 56 -1.36 13.03 -3.37
CA GLU A 56 -0.43 12.54 -2.35
C GLU A 56 -1.21 12.18 -1.08
N ALA A 57 -2.07 11.16 -1.21
CA ALA A 57 -2.58 10.50 -0.03
C ALA A 57 -1.45 9.87 0.76
N MET A 58 -1.71 9.66 2.04
CA MET A 58 -0.89 8.81 2.90
C MET A 58 -0.78 7.42 2.26
N GLU A 59 0.33 7.17 1.55
CA GLU A 59 0.71 5.83 1.11
C GLU A 59 0.63 4.93 2.35
N GLY A 60 -0.08 3.81 2.23
CA GLY A 60 -0.33 2.89 3.33
C GLY A 60 0.95 2.53 4.08
N LYS A 61 0.81 1.94 5.27
CA LYS A 61 1.95 1.63 6.16
C LYS A 61 2.97 0.64 5.55
N ALA A 62 2.70 0.09 4.36
CA ALA A 62 3.55 -0.86 3.65
C ALA A 62 3.99 -2.03 4.55
N LEU A 63 3.12 -2.45 5.46
CA LEU A 63 3.44 -3.43 6.51
C LEU A 63 3.83 -4.78 5.90
N ARG A 64 3.00 -5.29 4.98
CA ARG A 64 3.19 -6.58 4.30
C ARG A 64 4.47 -6.62 3.45
N PRO A 65 4.72 -5.66 2.54
CA PRO A 65 5.95 -5.65 1.78
C PRO A 65 7.20 -5.44 2.66
N THR A 66 7.11 -4.61 3.71
CA THR A 66 8.22 -4.44 4.66
C THR A 66 8.59 -5.75 5.36
N LEU A 67 7.59 -6.51 5.83
CA LEU A 67 7.82 -7.80 6.50
C LEU A 67 8.40 -8.84 5.53
N CYS A 68 7.95 -8.85 4.28
CA CYS A 68 8.49 -9.75 3.24
C CYS A 68 9.98 -9.48 2.98
N LEU A 69 10.35 -8.22 2.78
CA LEU A 69 11.74 -7.82 2.56
C LEU A 69 12.62 -8.06 3.80
N PHE A 70 12.08 -7.77 4.99
CA PHE A 70 12.76 -8.05 6.24
C PHE A 70 13.05 -9.54 6.44
N ALA A 71 12.08 -10.42 6.14
CA ALA A 71 12.26 -11.86 6.24
C ALA A 71 13.33 -12.37 5.27
N CYS A 72 13.37 -11.85 4.04
CA CYS A 72 14.39 -12.17 3.06
C CYS A 72 15.79 -11.77 3.55
N GLU A 73 15.93 -10.55 4.06
CA GLU A 73 17.22 -10.08 4.59
C GLU A 73 17.66 -10.87 5.82
N ALA A 74 16.74 -11.21 6.72
CA ALA A 74 17.04 -11.94 7.95
C ALA A 74 17.66 -13.32 7.71
N VAL A 75 17.41 -13.92 6.53
CA VAL A 75 18.02 -15.20 6.11
C VAL A 75 19.22 -15.01 5.18
N GLY A 76 19.73 -13.80 5.04
CA GLY A 76 20.91 -13.46 4.23
C GLY A 76 20.61 -13.20 2.74
N GLY A 77 19.34 -13.01 2.38
CA GLY A 77 18.94 -12.73 1.00
C GLY A 77 19.04 -11.25 0.61
N ALA A 78 19.33 -10.99 -0.66
CA ALA A 78 19.27 -9.65 -1.25
C ALA A 78 17.81 -9.19 -1.47
N LEU A 79 17.55 -7.88 -1.33
CA LEU A 79 16.22 -7.29 -1.42
C LEU A 79 15.54 -7.55 -2.77
N GLU A 80 16.33 -7.55 -3.84
CA GLU A 80 15.89 -7.75 -5.22
C GLU A 80 15.21 -9.11 -5.41
N MET A 81 15.59 -10.12 -4.62
CA MET A 81 14.99 -11.46 -4.69
C MET A 81 13.55 -11.47 -4.18
N ALA A 82 13.23 -10.63 -3.19
CA ALA A 82 11.91 -10.57 -2.57
C ALA A 82 11.08 -9.38 -3.03
N MET A 83 11.65 -8.42 -3.77
CA MET A 83 10.92 -7.24 -4.23
C MET A 83 9.67 -7.56 -5.07
N PRO A 84 9.71 -8.50 -6.05
CA PRO A 84 8.50 -8.89 -6.78
C PRO A 84 7.41 -9.45 -5.86
N SER A 85 7.80 -10.27 -4.88
CA SER A 85 6.87 -10.84 -3.88
C SER A 85 6.29 -9.76 -2.97
N ALA A 86 7.10 -8.79 -2.53
CA ALA A 86 6.65 -7.68 -1.72
C ALA A 86 5.62 -6.81 -2.47
N VAL A 87 5.89 -6.49 -3.74
CA VAL A 87 4.96 -5.77 -4.63
C VAL A 87 3.65 -6.55 -4.82
N ALA A 88 3.75 -7.86 -5.10
CA ALA A 88 2.59 -8.72 -5.28
C ALA A 88 1.70 -8.78 -4.02
N LEU A 89 2.29 -8.86 -2.82
CA LEU A 89 1.56 -8.86 -1.56
C LEU A 89 0.74 -7.57 -1.37
N GLU A 90 1.29 -6.43 -1.75
CA GLU A 90 0.57 -5.15 -1.64
C GLU A 90 -0.57 -5.04 -2.68
N PHE A 91 -0.36 -5.55 -3.90
CA PHE A 91 -1.44 -5.61 -4.90
C PHE A 91 -2.56 -6.58 -4.50
N ILE A 92 -2.23 -7.77 -3.99
CA ILE A 92 -3.22 -8.73 -3.49
C ILE A 92 -3.99 -8.14 -2.30
N HIS A 93 -3.30 -7.39 -1.43
CA HIS A 93 -3.98 -6.68 -0.36
C HIS A 93 -4.98 -5.66 -0.90
N ASN A 94 -4.60 -4.82 -1.86
CA ASN A 94 -5.52 -3.84 -2.43
C ASN A 94 -6.65 -4.50 -3.22
N PHE A 95 -6.38 -5.61 -3.90
CA PHE A 95 -7.40 -6.43 -4.52
C PHE A 95 -8.44 -6.91 -3.50
N SER A 96 -8.02 -7.44 -2.35
CA SER A 96 -8.97 -7.88 -1.33
C SER A 96 -9.82 -6.71 -0.83
N LEU A 97 -9.19 -5.55 -0.60
CA LEU A 97 -9.88 -4.33 -0.17
C LEU A 97 -10.94 -3.89 -1.17
N ILE A 98 -10.62 -3.82 -2.47
CA ILE A 98 -11.58 -3.48 -3.53
C ILE A 98 -12.77 -4.45 -3.52
N HIS A 99 -12.49 -5.74 -3.41
CA HIS A 99 -13.52 -6.77 -3.40
C HIS A 99 -14.41 -6.69 -2.15
N ASP A 100 -13.85 -6.42 -0.98
CA ASP A 100 -14.59 -6.25 0.26
C ASP A 100 -15.57 -5.07 0.15
N ASP A 101 -15.15 -3.91 -0.38
CA ASP A 101 -16.02 -2.73 -0.52
C ASP A 101 -17.21 -2.99 -1.46
N ILE A 102 -16.96 -3.69 -2.57
CA ILE A 102 -18.02 -4.07 -3.52
C ILE A 102 -19.01 -5.04 -2.87
N GLN A 103 -18.50 -6.02 -2.11
CA GLN A 103 -19.33 -7.02 -1.46
C GLN A 103 -20.19 -6.40 -0.35
N ASP A 104 -19.62 -5.47 0.41
CA ASP A 104 -20.27 -4.88 1.58
C ASP A 104 -21.15 -3.66 1.21
N ARG A 105 -21.08 -3.21 -0.06
CA ARG A 105 -21.76 -2.00 -0.57
C ARG A 105 -21.34 -0.74 0.20
N ASP A 106 -20.08 -0.70 0.61
CA ASP A 106 -19.52 0.46 1.29
C ASP A 106 -19.31 1.59 0.28
N GLU A 107 -20.11 2.66 0.38
CA GLU A 107 -20.01 3.83 -0.50
C GLU A 107 -18.88 4.81 -0.10
N ILE A 108 -18.16 4.56 1.01
CA ILE A 108 -17.15 5.48 1.55
C ILE A 108 -15.97 4.71 2.15
N ARG A 109 -14.75 4.97 1.67
CA ARG A 109 -13.50 4.44 2.25
C ARG A 109 -12.45 5.52 2.49
N HIS A 110 -11.87 5.54 3.69
CA HIS A 110 -10.86 6.54 4.11
C HIS A 110 -11.29 8.02 3.86
N ASN A 111 -12.56 8.36 4.13
CA ASN A 111 -13.15 9.68 3.85
C ASN A 111 -13.17 10.05 2.36
N ARG A 112 -13.18 9.07 1.46
CA ARG A 112 -13.32 9.26 0.01
C ARG A 112 -14.51 8.43 -0.47
N LYS A 113 -15.27 8.99 -1.40
CA LYS A 113 -16.35 8.29 -2.08
C LYS A 113 -15.80 7.42 -3.20
#